data_AF-A0AAV5UDP4-F1
#
_entry.id   AF-A0AAV5UDP4-F1
#
_cell.length_a   1.000
_cell.length_b   1.000
_cell.length_c   1.000
_cell.angle_alpha   90.00
_cell.angle_beta   90.00
_cell.angle_gamma   90.00
#
_symmetry.space_group_name_H-M   'P 1'
#
loop_
_entity.id
_entity.type
_entity.pdbx_description
1 polymer ?
#
loop_
_entity_poly.entity_id
_entity_poly.type
_entity_poly.pdbx_seq_one_letter_code
_entity_poly.pdbx_strand_id
1 'polypeptide(L)'
;LPHHLDIFDLPSLSSDHHPFHLISVTTMQTSLGFSLLLLSTSFTTAMALKCWVNDEGGVPSLKEDPSFTFCIYFPLSSEDGQPRAAGTGPSIEDLRAVEKTFSQTSPLYGVLANCVLEKYSFHLINPALGSEPERLFRCYCQEDGCNRPSSFAHFLATQRGGTL
;
A
#
# COMPACT_ATOMS: atom_id res chain seq x y z
N LEU A 1 59.16 56.78 25.05
CA LEU A 1 59.00 55.36 25.37
C LEU A 1 59.27 54.54 24.10
N PRO A 2 59.94 53.39 24.22
CA PRO A 2 61.14 53.09 23.46
C PRO A 2 61.00 51.83 22.56
N HIS A 3 61.82 51.71 21.50
CA HIS A 3 62.91 50.71 21.26
C HIS A 3 62.44 49.29 20.88
N HIS A 4 63.09 48.50 20.01
CA HIS A 4 64.25 48.60 19.11
C HIS A 4 64.32 47.25 18.33
N LEU A 5 64.86 47.27 17.10
CA LEU A 5 65.82 46.30 16.48
C LEU A 5 65.38 44.85 16.20
N ASP A 6 65.49 44.34 14.95
CA ASP A 6 66.69 43.77 14.28
C ASP A 6 67.11 42.43 14.96
N ILE A 7 67.58 41.32 14.37
CA ILE A 7 68.19 40.96 13.07
C ILE A 7 68.58 39.45 13.19
N PHE A 8 68.63 38.70 12.07
CA PHE A 8 69.44 37.48 11.80
C PHE A 8 69.09 36.17 12.57
N ASP A 9 69.32 34.92 12.12
CA ASP A 9 70.29 34.30 11.20
C ASP A 9 69.75 32.95 10.67
N LEU A 10 70.18 32.53 9.47
CA LEU A 10 70.19 31.13 8.97
C LEU A 10 71.54 30.48 9.35
N PRO A 11 71.67 29.15 9.52
CA PRO A 11 72.17 28.32 8.40
C PRO A 11 71.71 26.82 8.43
N SER A 12 71.40 26.20 7.29
CA SER A 12 72.22 25.29 6.46
C SER A 12 72.25 23.78 6.84
N LEU A 13 71.96 22.96 5.81
CA LEU A 13 72.56 21.66 5.46
C LEU A 13 72.68 20.54 6.51
N SER A 14 72.10 19.37 6.22
CA SER A 14 72.89 18.21 5.73
C SER A 14 72.02 17.10 5.16
N SER A 15 72.43 16.61 3.99
CA SER A 15 72.06 15.36 3.33
C SER A 15 72.74 14.18 4.02
N ASP A 16 72.10 13.00 4.07
CA ASP A 16 72.70 11.64 3.98
C ASP A 16 71.56 10.59 4.00
N HIS A 17 71.22 9.97 2.85
CA HIS A 17 71.66 8.63 2.43
C HIS A 17 71.44 7.50 3.46
N HIS A 18 70.37 6.70 3.29
CA HIS A 18 70.46 5.35 2.70
C HIS A 18 69.09 4.61 2.69
N PRO A 19 68.94 3.59 1.82
CA PRO A 19 67.66 3.04 1.36
C PRO A 19 67.18 1.94 2.30
N PHE A 20 65.91 1.53 2.21
CA PHE A 20 65.53 0.11 2.22
C PHE A 20 64.04 -0.02 1.88
N HIS A 21 63.77 -0.95 0.97
CA HIS A 21 62.48 -1.38 0.46
C HIS A 21 61.41 -1.54 1.54
N LEU A 22 60.21 -1.00 1.28
CA LEU A 22 58.96 -1.57 1.77
C LEU A 22 57.90 -1.43 0.68
N ILE A 23 57.66 -2.54 -0.01
CA ILE A 23 56.47 -2.78 -0.81
C ILE A 23 55.29 -2.73 0.17
N SER A 24 54.56 -1.61 0.21
CA SER A 24 53.36 -1.50 1.03
C SER A 24 52.14 -1.75 0.16
N VAL A 25 51.49 -2.85 0.49
CA VAL A 25 50.26 -3.40 -0.07
C VAL A 25 49.10 -2.46 0.27
N THR A 26 48.78 -1.50 -0.60
CA THR A 26 47.65 -0.58 -0.39
C THR A 26 46.82 -0.39 -1.65
N THR A 27 46.24 -1.46 -2.19
CA THR A 27 45.17 -1.35 -3.22
C THR A 27 44.17 -2.50 -3.14
N MET A 28 43.82 -3.00 -1.94
CA MET A 28 42.88 -4.13 -1.84
C MET A 28 41.81 -4.00 -0.73
N GLN A 29 41.47 -2.77 -0.32
CA GLN A 29 40.57 -2.56 0.82
C GLN A 29 39.36 -1.65 0.55
N THR A 30 39.11 -1.25 -0.70
CA THR A 30 37.95 -0.40 -1.07
C THR A 30 36.92 -1.10 -1.95
N SER A 31 37.15 -2.33 -2.42
CA SER A 31 36.20 -3.05 -3.30
C SER A 31 35.18 -3.94 -2.57
N LEU A 32 35.42 -4.30 -1.31
CA LEU A 32 34.54 -5.20 -0.55
C LEU A 32 33.32 -4.48 0.07
N GLY A 33 33.37 -3.16 0.24
CA GLY A 33 32.27 -2.38 0.82
C GLY A 33 31.11 -2.11 -0.14
N PHE A 34 31.38 -2.03 -1.44
CA PHE A 34 30.35 -1.73 -2.45
C PHE A 34 29.49 -2.96 -2.81
N SER A 35 30.02 -4.17 -2.68
CA SER A 35 29.29 -5.40 -3.02
C SER A 35 28.27 -5.81 -1.94
N LEU A 36 28.40 -5.35 -0.70
CA LEU A 36 27.42 -5.63 0.37
C LEU A 36 26.20 -4.68 0.35
N LEU A 37 26.33 -3.48 -0.24
CA LEU A 37 25.24 -2.49 -0.33
C LEU A 37 24.22 -2.80 -1.43
N LEU A 38 24.51 -3.76 -2.31
CA LEU A 38 23.62 -4.17 -3.41
C LEU A 38 22.71 -5.36 -3.07
N LEU A 39 22.90 -6.04 -1.92
CA LEU A 39 22.08 -7.20 -1.53
C LEU A 39 20.93 -6.86 -0.56
N SER A 40 20.80 -5.61 -0.11
CA SER A 40 19.71 -5.19 0.77
C SER A 40 18.52 -4.57 0.01
N THR A 41 18.27 -4.98 -1.24
CA THR A 41 16.96 -4.78 -1.86
C THR A 41 15.99 -5.77 -1.24
N SER A 42 15.49 -5.43 -0.06
CA SER A 42 14.37 -6.12 0.56
C SER A 42 13.21 -6.12 -0.42
N PHE A 43 12.91 -7.27 -1.03
CA PHE A 43 11.66 -7.46 -1.74
C PHE A 43 10.54 -7.38 -0.70
N THR A 44 10.00 -6.18 -0.47
CA THR A 44 8.71 -6.03 0.20
C THR A 44 7.67 -6.64 -0.72
N THR A 45 7.33 -7.90 -0.48
CA THR A 45 6.16 -8.53 -1.08
C THR A 45 4.95 -7.76 -0.56
N ALA A 46 4.37 -6.90 -1.40
CA ALA A 46 3.08 -6.31 -1.12
C ALA A 46 2.07 -7.46 -1.07
N MET A 47 1.59 -7.81 0.13
CA MET A 47 0.53 -8.80 0.29
C MET A 47 -0.71 -8.25 -0.41
N ALA A 48 -1.27 -9.02 -1.35
CA ALA A 48 -2.47 -8.64 -2.05
C ALA A 48 -3.69 -8.90 -1.15
N LEU A 49 -4.70 -8.04 -1.28
CA LEU A 49 -5.93 -8.14 -0.50
C LEU A 49 -6.70 -9.41 -0.87
N LYS A 50 -7.24 -10.11 0.13
CA LYS A 50 -8.09 -11.30 -0.06
C LYS A 50 -9.56 -10.92 0.09
N CYS A 51 -10.37 -11.19 -0.93
CA CYS A 51 -11.80 -10.90 -0.91
C CYS A 51 -12.63 -12.14 -1.21
N TRP A 52 -13.82 -12.23 -0.62
CA TRP A 52 -14.82 -13.18 -1.11
C TRP A 52 -15.33 -12.71 -2.48
N VAL A 53 -15.36 -13.61 -3.46
CA VAL A 53 -15.78 -13.34 -4.85
C VAL A 53 -16.69 -14.45 -5.32
N ASN A 54 -17.80 -14.15 -5.99
CA ASN A 54 -18.57 -15.16 -6.70
C ASN A 54 -17.83 -15.60 -7.96
N ASP A 55 -17.43 -16.87 -8.00
CA ASP A 55 -16.96 -17.50 -9.24
C ASP A 55 -18.14 -17.85 -10.17
N GLU A 56 -17.86 -18.39 -11.36
CA GLU A 56 -18.87 -18.81 -12.35
C GLU A 56 -19.94 -19.77 -11.80
N GLY A 57 -19.63 -20.49 -10.70
CA GLY A 57 -20.54 -21.39 -10.00
C GLY A 57 -21.47 -20.72 -8.98
N GLY A 58 -21.43 -19.39 -8.82
CA GLY A 58 -22.31 -18.63 -7.94
C GLY A 58 -21.99 -18.73 -6.44
N VAL A 59 -21.15 -19.68 -6.01
CA VAL A 59 -20.71 -19.81 -4.61
C VAL A 59 -19.49 -18.91 -4.36
N PRO A 60 -19.54 -18.00 -3.37
CA PRO A 60 -18.40 -17.16 -3.04
C PRO A 60 -17.19 -17.96 -2.53
N SER A 61 -16.01 -17.67 -3.06
CA SER A 61 -14.73 -18.22 -2.63
C SER A 61 -13.77 -17.08 -2.23
N LEU A 62 -12.80 -17.35 -1.36
CA LEU A 62 -11.80 -16.35 -0.96
C LEU A 62 -10.67 -16.31 -2.00
N LYS A 63 -10.49 -15.16 -2.66
CA LYS A 63 -9.50 -14.95 -3.71
C LYS A 63 -8.54 -13.82 -3.34
N GLU A 64 -7.25 -14.09 -3.52
CA GLU A 64 -6.18 -13.09 -3.44
C GLU A 64 -5.92 -12.53 -4.84
N ASP A 65 -5.97 -11.21 -5.00
CA ASP A 65 -5.72 -10.56 -6.29
C ASP A 65 -5.05 -9.19 -6.08
N PRO A 66 -3.89 -8.91 -6.72
CA PRO A 66 -3.19 -7.63 -6.56
C PRO A 66 -3.97 -6.45 -7.15
N SER A 67 -4.98 -6.70 -7.98
CA SER A 67 -5.89 -5.65 -8.45
C SER A 67 -6.89 -5.21 -7.38
N PHE A 68 -7.07 -5.96 -6.29
CA PHE A 68 -8.01 -5.60 -5.24
C PHE A 68 -7.44 -4.54 -4.30
N THR A 69 -8.18 -3.45 -4.16
CA THR A 69 -7.92 -2.37 -3.21
C THR A 69 -9.03 -2.30 -2.14
N PHE A 70 -10.20 -2.86 -2.45
CA PHE A 70 -11.32 -3.03 -1.52
C PHE A 70 -12.04 -4.35 -1.79
N CYS A 71 -12.66 -4.89 -0.74
CA CYS A 71 -13.69 -5.90 -0.89
C CYS A 71 -15.08 -5.25 -0.85
N ILE A 72 -15.99 -5.77 -1.67
CA ILE A 72 -17.38 -5.32 -1.76
C ILE A 72 -18.29 -6.35 -1.08
N TYR A 73 -19.03 -5.88 -0.07
CA TYR A 73 -20.12 -6.59 0.57
C TYR A 73 -21.46 -6.16 -0.02
N PHE A 74 -22.27 -7.14 -0.39
CA PHE A 74 -23.66 -6.95 -0.80
C PHE A 74 -24.56 -7.56 0.28
N PRO A 75 -25.49 -6.80 0.89
CA PRO A 75 -26.48 -7.40 1.77
C PRO A 75 -27.30 -8.44 1.02
N LEU A 76 -27.62 -9.53 1.71
CA LEU A 76 -28.57 -10.52 1.20
C LEU A 76 -29.92 -9.82 0.97
N SER A 77 -30.33 -9.69 -0.30
CA SER A 77 -31.68 -9.24 -0.64
C SER A 77 -32.66 -10.41 -0.53
N SER A 78 -33.92 -10.09 -0.30
CA SER A 78 -35.00 -11.08 -0.17
C SER A 78 -35.42 -11.72 -1.49
N GLU A 79 -35.08 -11.12 -2.65
CA GLU A 79 -35.61 -11.55 -3.95
C GLU A 79 -34.84 -12.74 -4.55
N ASP A 80 -33.51 -12.73 -4.51
CA ASP A 80 -32.71 -13.82 -5.08
C ASP A 80 -32.07 -14.72 -4.01
N GLY A 81 -31.90 -14.20 -2.78
CA GLY A 81 -31.29 -14.91 -1.65
C GLY A 81 -29.82 -15.35 -1.86
N GLN A 82 -29.27 -15.14 -3.06
CA GLN A 82 -27.92 -15.59 -3.39
C GLN A 82 -26.88 -14.65 -2.78
N PRO A 83 -25.88 -15.19 -2.08
CA PRO A 83 -24.81 -14.39 -1.52
C PRO A 83 -24.00 -13.77 -2.66
N ARG A 84 -23.87 -12.45 -2.67
CA ARG A 84 -23.02 -11.70 -3.61
C ARG A 84 -21.79 -11.16 -2.89
N ALA A 85 -20.63 -11.28 -3.50
CA ALA A 85 -19.35 -10.85 -2.99
C ALA A 85 -18.41 -10.55 -4.17
N ALA A 86 -17.61 -9.50 -4.05
CA ALA A 86 -16.62 -9.14 -5.06
C ALA A 86 -15.38 -8.47 -4.42
N GLY A 87 -14.25 -8.53 -5.11
CA GLY A 87 -13.12 -7.63 -4.93
C GLY A 87 -13.14 -6.55 -6.00
N THR A 88 -12.64 -5.35 -5.69
CA THR A 88 -12.57 -4.24 -6.64
C THR A 88 -11.29 -3.45 -6.48
N GLY A 89 -10.92 -2.72 -7.53
CA GLY A 89 -9.79 -1.80 -7.57
C GLY A 89 -9.91 -0.82 -8.75
N PRO A 90 -8.92 0.07 -8.91
CA PRO A 90 -8.95 1.13 -9.92
C PRO A 90 -9.06 0.64 -11.39
N SER A 91 -8.70 -0.61 -11.66
CA SER A 91 -8.86 -1.23 -12.98
C SER A 91 -10.28 -1.77 -13.24
N ILE A 92 -11.12 -1.84 -12.20
CA ILE A 92 -12.47 -2.42 -12.23
C ILE A 92 -13.54 -1.33 -12.12
N GLU A 93 -13.35 -0.36 -11.23
CA GLU A 93 -14.33 0.71 -10.93
C GLU A 93 -13.60 2.06 -10.67
N ASP A 94 -14.29 3.18 -10.91
CA ASP A 94 -13.82 4.50 -10.44
C ASP A 94 -14.03 4.63 -8.92
N LEU A 95 -12.96 4.38 -8.17
CA LEU A 95 -13.00 4.34 -6.70
C LEU A 95 -12.66 5.67 -6.03
N ARG A 96 -12.48 6.77 -6.78
CA ARG A 96 -12.00 8.05 -6.22
C ARG A 96 -12.82 8.55 -5.04
N ALA A 97 -14.14 8.39 -5.08
CA ALA A 97 -15.02 8.79 -3.99
C ALA A 97 -14.85 7.88 -2.75
N VAL A 98 -14.69 6.58 -2.96
CA VAL A 98 -14.47 5.59 -1.90
C VAL A 98 -13.12 5.80 -1.23
N GLU A 99 -12.06 5.92 -2.04
CA GLU A 99 -10.68 6.20 -1.58
C GLU A 99 -10.61 7.49 -0.77
N LYS A 100 -11.32 8.55 -1.21
CA LYS A 100 -11.41 9.81 -0.47
C LYS A 100 -12.09 9.66 0.89
N THR A 101 -13.03 8.74 1.04
CA THR A 101 -13.64 8.45 2.35
C THR A 101 -12.67 7.70 3.24
N PHE A 102 -12.02 6.65 2.72
CA PHE A 102 -11.05 5.88 3.50
C PHE A 102 -9.78 6.67 3.87
N SER A 103 -9.42 7.71 3.11
CA SER A 103 -8.32 8.61 3.47
C SER A 103 -8.64 9.58 4.60
N GLN A 104 -9.91 9.67 5.04
CA GLN A 104 -10.31 10.46 6.20
C GLN A 104 -10.03 9.70 7.51
N THR A 105 -8.76 9.43 7.78
CA THR A 105 -8.28 8.79 9.01
C THR A 105 -7.47 9.75 9.87
N SER A 106 -7.41 9.49 11.17
CA SER A 106 -6.56 10.20 12.13
C SER A 106 -5.95 9.20 13.13
N PRO A 107 -5.00 9.62 14.00
CA PRO A 107 -4.50 8.75 15.06
C PRO A 107 -5.57 8.22 16.03
N LEU A 108 -6.76 8.83 16.06
CA LEU A 108 -7.84 8.48 16.98
C LEU A 108 -8.97 7.66 16.34
N TYR A 109 -9.11 7.69 15.02
CA TYR A 109 -10.19 6.99 14.31
C TYR A 109 -9.81 6.68 12.86
N GLY A 110 -10.39 5.61 12.33
CA GLY A 110 -10.30 5.25 10.92
C GLY A 110 -11.66 4.81 10.38
N VAL A 111 -11.82 4.85 9.07
CA VAL A 111 -13.00 4.32 8.38
C VAL A 111 -12.86 2.82 8.24
N LEU A 112 -13.79 2.06 8.83
CA LEU A 112 -13.79 0.60 8.80
C LEU A 112 -14.54 0.07 7.57
N ALA A 113 -15.66 0.73 7.23
CA ALA A 113 -16.43 0.45 6.04
C ALA A 113 -17.10 1.71 5.51
N ASN A 114 -17.31 1.74 4.19
CA ASN A 114 -18.07 2.78 3.50
C ASN A 114 -19.24 2.14 2.75
N CYS A 115 -20.48 2.41 3.17
CA CYS A 115 -21.68 1.87 2.53
C CYS A 115 -22.34 2.94 1.65
N VAL A 116 -22.59 2.59 0.39
CA VAL A 116 -23.19 3.48 -0.60
C VAL A 116 -24.52 2.91 -1.07
N LEU A 117 -25.51 3.80 -1.20
CA LEU A 117 -26.76 3.54 -1.90
C LEU A 117 -26.71 4.31 -3.22
N GLU A 118 -26.68 3.59 -4.32
CA GLU A 118 -26.59 4.17 -5.65
C GLU A 118 -27.90 4.02 -6.40
N LYS A 119 -28.18 4.99 -7.27
CA LYS A 119 -29.32 5.02 -8.16
C LYS A 119 -28.81 5.11 -9.59
N TYR A 120 -29.07 4.07 -10.38
CA TYR A 120 -28.76 4.04 -11.81
C TYR A 120 -30.02 4.33 -12.61
N SER A 121 -29.96 5.34 -13.48
CA SER A 121 -31.08 5.70 -14.37
C SER A 121 -30.71 5.30 -15.80
N PHE A 122 -30.64 4.00 -16.07
CA PHE A 122 -30.21 3.47 -17.36
C PHE A 122 -31.09 3.91 -18.53
N HIS A 123 -32.36 4.23 -18.26
CA HIS A 123 -33.30 4.81 -19.22
C HIS A 123 -32.77 6.11 -19.88
N LEU A 124 -31.87 6.85 -19.22
CA LEU A 124 -31.24 8.07 -19.75
C LEU A 124 -30.16 7.77 -20.78
N ILE A 125 -29.58 6.57 -20.74
CA ILE A 125 -28.57 6.10 -21.69
C ILE A 125 -29.26 5.39 -22.86
N ASN A 126 -30.20 4.49 -22.54
CA ASN A 126 -30.99 3.78 -23.51
C ASN A 126 -32.39 3.51 -22.93
N PRO A 127 -33.46 4.08 -23.52
CA PRO A 127 -34.83 3.85 -23.07
C PRO A 127 -35.28 2.37 -23.05
N ALA A 128 -34.58 1.48 -23.75
CA ALA A 128 -34.86 0.04 -23.74
C ALA A 128 -34.34 -0.69 -22.49
N LEU A 129 -33.48 -0.06 -21.67
CA LEU A 129 -32.91 -0.65 -20.45
C LEU A 129 -33.83 -0.51 -19.21
N GLY A 130 -35.15 -0.46 -19.44
CA GLY A 130 -36.15 -0.26 -18.40
C GLY A 130 -36.51 1.20 -18.18
N SER A 131 -37.71 1.44 -17.67
CA SER A 131 -38.24 2.78 -17.38
C SER A 131 -37.93 3.25 -15.95
N GLU A 132 -37.63 2.32 -15.04
CA GLU A 132 -37.43 2.61 -13.62
C GLU A 132 -35.94 2.65 -13.25
N PRO A 133 -35.54 3.54 -12.32
CA PRO A 133 -34.17 3.55 -11.82
C PRO A 133 -33.85 2.29 -11.00
N GLU A 134 -32.73 1.65 -11.33
CA GLU A 134 -32.16 0.58 -10.53
C GLU A 134 -31.45 1.15 -9.30
N ARG A 135 -31.49 0.40 -8.18
CA ARG A 135 -30.82 0.79 -6.94
C ARG A 135 -29.88 -0.32 -6.50
N LEU A 136 -28.68 0.07 -6.10
CA LEU A 136 -27.68 -0.86 -5.58
C LEU A 136 -27.17 -0.35 -4.25
N PHE A 137 -27.28 -1.19 -3.22
CA PHE A 137 -26.64 -0.96 -1.93
C PHE A 137 -25.45 -1.89 -1.79
N ARG A 138 -24.27 -1.32 -1.55
CA ARG A 138 -23.05 -2.10 -1.29
C ARG A 138 -22.15 -1.39 -0.29
N CYS A 139 -21.31 -2.15 0.39
CA CYS A 139 -20.32 -1.63 1.32
C CYS A 139 -18.91 -2.02 0.87
N TYR A 140 -17.97 -1.10 1.05
CA TYR A 140 -16.54 -1.31 0.82
C TYR A 140 -15.82 -1.51 2.15
N CYS A 141 -14.84 -2.40 2.21
CA CYS A 141 -13.94 -2.61 3.35
C CYS A 141 -12.53 -3.00 2.84
N GLN A 142 -11.48 -2.83 3.66
CA GLN A 142 -10.06 -2.96 3.26
C GLN A 142 -9.27 -4.02 4.05
N GLU A 143 -9.96 -5.01 4.63
CA GLU A 143 -9.33 -6.10 5.38
C GLU A 143 -9.59 -7.46 4.70
N ASP A 144 -8.67 -8.41 4.91
CA ASP A 144 -8.78 -9.75 4.34
C ASP A 144 -10.10 -10.44 4.73
N GLY A 145 -10.90 -10.81 3.74
CA GLY A 145 -12.15 -11.53 3.91
C GLY A 145 -13.26 -10.71 4.58
N CYS A 146 -13.11 -9.38 4.71
CA CYS A 146 -14.05 -8.50 5.42
C CYS A 146 -15.47 -8.50 4.82
N ASN A 147 -15.62 -8.91 3.56
CA ASN A 147 -16.89 -8.99 2.84
C ASN A 147 -17.55 -10.38 2.88
N ARG A 148 -17.22 -11.22 3.86
CA ARG A 148 -17.80 -12.57 3.98
C ARG A 148 -19.33 -12.52 3.90
N PRO A 149 -19.96 -13.33 3.02
CA PRO A 149 -21.41 -13.39 2.91
C PRO A 149 -22.06 -13.69 4.26
N SER A 150 -22.91 -12.76 4.71
CA SER A 150 -23.56 -12.78 6.01
C SER A 150 -24.70 -11.77 6.04
N SER A 151 -25.44 -11.67 7.14
CA SER A 151 -26.42 -10.59 7.31
C SER A 151 -25.74 -9.24 7.43
N PHE A 152 -26.43 -8.15 7.09
CA PHE A 152 -25.84 -6.81 7.17
C PHE A 152 -25.43 -6.45 8.60
N ALA A 153 -26.23 -6.86 9.59
CA ALA A 153 -25.88 -6.69 11.00
C ALA A 153 -24.59 -7.43 11.38
N HIS A 154 -24.40 -8.64 10.87
CA HIS A 154 -23.17 -9.40 11.09
C HIS A 154 -21.97 -8.73 10.43
N PHE A 155 -22.09 -8.28 9.17
CA PHE A 155 -21.04 -7.51 8.50
C PHE A 155 -20.61 -6.28 9.31
N LEU A 156 -21.56 -5.50 9.83
CA LEU A 156 -21.24 -4.32 10.66
C LEU A 156 -20.58 -4.71 12.00
N ALA A 157 -20.95 -5.84 12.59
CA ALA A 157 -20.34 -6.32 13.83
C ALA A 157 -18.88 -6.73 13.61
N THR A 158 -18.58 -7.43 12.51
CA THR A 158 -17.21 -7.87 12.20
C THR A 158 -16.27 -6.71 11.93
N GLN A 159 -16.76 -5.63 11.29
CA GLN A 159 -15.92 -4.44 11.07
C GLN A 159 -15.44 -3.80 12.38
N ARG A 160 -16.19 -3.96 13.47
CA ARG A 160 -15.89 -3.34 14.78
C ARG A 160 -14.93 -4.18 15.63
N GLY A 161 -14.35 -5.25 15.07
CA GLY A 161 -13.58 -6.25 15.82
C GLY A 161 -14.44 -7.13 16.73
N GLY A 162 -15.76 -7.13 16.54
CA GLY A 162 -16.69 -7.97 17.29
C GLY A 162 -16.81 -9.35 16.65
N THR A 163 -16.16 -10.36 17.22
CA THR A 163 -16.61 -11.74 17.07
C THR A 163 -17.91 -11.90 17.88
N LEU A 164 -19.02 -12.19 17.20
CA LEU A 164 -20.27 -12.64 17.84
C LEU A 164 -20.23 -14.14 18.08
#